data_AF-A0A524M550-F1
#
_entry.id   AF-A0A524M550-F1
#
_cell.length_a   1.000
_cell.length_b   1.000
_cell.length_c   1.000
_cell.angle_alpha   90.00
_cell.angle_beta   90.00
_cell.angle_gamma   90.00
#
_symmetry.space_group_name_H-M   'P 1'
#
loop_
_entity.id
_entity.type
_entity.pdbx_description
1 polymer ?
#
loop_
_entity_poly.entity_id
_entity_poly.type
_entity_poly.pdbx_seq_one_letter_code
_entity_poly.pdbx_strand_id
1 'polypeptide(L)'
;MILASDLLERFHSLISTPVVSDTCISGECVSMLVETAWVKIMVIRYQVAPKICTIEIEVSLPNCIIEPTYPSTAAKQEESRQFINSSLAHLKYLLRLQEVGFSIGILSDEGIWSAVLKIEGEPDEKLFETILPPES
;
A
#
# COMPACT_ATOMS: atom_id res chain seq x y z
N MET A 1 9.27 -14.66 -0.20
CA MET A 1 8.20 -14.39 -1.19
C MET A 1 6.89 -14.52 -0.46
N ILE A 2 6.01 -13.53 -0.56
CA ILE A 2 4.71 -13.51 0.11
C ILE A 2 3.68 -14.00 -0.91
N LEU A 3 2.87 -15.00 -0.57
CA LEU A 3 1.84 -15.53 -1.47
C LEU A 3 0.51 -14.82 -1.24
N ALA A 4 -0.31 -14.74 -2.29
CA ALA A 4 -1.64 -14.14 -2.24
C ALA A 4 -2.56 -14.93 -1.29
N SER A 5 -2.49 -16.26 -1.33
CA SER A 5 -3.16 -17.17 -0.38
C SER A 5 -2.85 -16.84 1.07
N ASP A 6 -1.58 -16.58 1.40
CA ASP A 6 -1.16 -16.27 2.78
C ASP A 6 -1.75 -14.94 3.25
N LEU A 7 -1.85 -13.96 2.35
CA LEU A 7 -2.47 -12.67 2.65
C LEU A 7 -3.99 -12.79 2.84
N LEU A 8 -4.65 -13.57 2.00
CA LEU A 8 -6.09 -13.83 2.10
C LEU A 8 -6.42 -14.55 3.42
N GLU A 9 -5.64 -15.56 3.80
CA GLU A 9 -5.80 -16.26 5.08
C GLU A 9 -5.60 -15.32 6.28
N ARG A 10 -4.58 -14.46 6.23
CA ARG A 10 -4.36 -13.43 7.26
C ARG A 10 -5.52 -12.45 7.31
N PHE A 11 -6.03 -12.01 6.17
CA PHE A 11 -7.20 -11.14 6.10
C PHE A 11 -8.42 -11.79 6.77
N HIS A 12 -8.72 -13.05 6.44
CA HIS A 12 -9.82 -13.80 7.06
C HIS A 12 -9.65 -13.94 8.57
N SER A 13 -8.44 -14.26 9.02
CA SER A 13 -8.11 -14.33 10.45
C SER A 13 -8.37 -12.99 11.14
N LEU A 14 -7.90 -11.88 10.54
CA LEU A 14 -8.12 -10.54 11.08
C LEU A 14 -9.60 -10.20 11.17
N ILE A 15 -10.38 -10.35 10.09
CA ILE A 15 -11.81 -9.97 10.10
C ILE A 15 -12.66 -10.85 11.02
N SER A 16 -12.22 -12.08 11.32
CA SER A 16 -12.91 -13.00 12.23
C SER A 16 -12.73 -12.66 13.71
N THR A 17 -11.72 -11.85 14.05
CA THR A 17 -11.52 -11.39 15.43
C THR A 17 -12.50 -10.29 15.81
N PRO A 18 -12.98 -10.20 17.06
CA PRO A 18 -13.76 -9.07 17.51
C PRO A 18 -13.01 -7.74 17.32
N VAL A 19 -13.72 -6.67 16.94
CA VAL A 19 -13.12 -5.34 16.82
C VAL A 19 -12.96 -4.74 18.22
N VAL A 20 -11.79 -4.93 18.82
CA VAL A 20 -11.41 -4.33 20.10
C VAL A 20 -10.53 -3.11 19.82
N SER A 21 -11.02 -1.91 20.10
CA SER A 21 -10.24 -0.68 20.06
C SER A 21 -9.74 -0.41 21.46
N ASP A 22 -8.43 -0.53 21.66
CA ASP A 22 -7.82 -0.23 22.95
C ASP A 22 -7.55 1.28 23.13
N THR A 23 -7.63 2.10 22.06
CA THR A 23 -7.03 3.46 22.10
C THR A 23 -7.58 4.56 21.18
N CYS A 24 -8.62 4.41 20.35
CA CYS A 24 -9.00 5.48 19.39
C CYS A 24 -10.38 6.11 19.59
N ILE A 25 -10.41 7.46 19.64
CA ILE A 25 -11.61 8.31 19.66
C ILE A 25 -12.50 8.07 18.41
N SER A 26 -11.93 7.56 17.31
CA SER A 26 -12.64 7.22 16.06
C SER A 26 -13.32 5.85 16.08
N GLY A 27 -13.00 4.96 17.04
CA GLY A 27 -13.48 3.58 17.05
C GLY A 27 -12.91 2.71 15.91
N GLU A 28 -11.84 3.16 15.26
CA GLU A 28 -11.12 2.39 14.23
C GLU A 28 -10.18 1.37 14.87
N CYS A 29 -10.04 0.23 14.20
CA CYS A 29 -9.07 -0.82 14.48
C CYS A 29 -8.27 -1.05 13.19
N VAL A 30 -6.98 -0.70 13.23
CA VAL A 30 -6.06 -0.88 12.11
C VAL A 30 -5.22 -2.13 12.37
N SER A 31 -5.15 -3.02 11.41
CA SER A 31 -4.36 -4.25 11.47
C SER A 31 -3.45 -4.35 10.25
N MET A 32 -2.15 -4.57 10.47
CA MET A 32 -1.18 -4.70 9.38
C MET A 32 -1.29 -6.10 8.74
N LEU A 33 -1.47 -6.16 7.42
CA LEU A 33 -1.40 -7.41 6.65
C LEU A 33 0.05 -7.69 6.22
N VAL A 34 0.68 -6.67 5.63
CA VAL A 34 2.03 -6.73 5.07
C VAL A 34 2.69 -5.37 5.16
N GLU A 35 3.98 -5.39 5.44
CA GLU A 35 4.84 -4.21 5.41
C GLU A 35 6.14 -4.55 4.69
N THR A 36 6.52 -3.68 3.76
CA THR A 36 7.79 -3.71 3.02
C THR A 36 8.50 -2.37 3.18
N ALA A 37 9.64 -2.18 2.52
CA ALA A 37 10.36 -0.91 2.57
C ALA A 37 9.59 0.29 1.99
N TRP A 38 8.59 0.05 1.13
CA TRP A 38 7.88 1.13 0.43
C TRP A 38 6.37 0.90 0.24
N VAL A 39 5.83 -0.25 0.70
CA VAL A 39 4.39 -0.54 0.71
C VAL A 39 3.96 -1.05 2.09
N LYS A 40 2.87 -0.49 2.62
CA LYS A 40 2.15 -1.02 3.79
C LYS A 40 0.73 -1.35 3.39
N ILE A 41 0.27 -2.55 3.69
CA ILE A 41 -1.10 -3.01 3.44
C ILE A 41 -1.76 -3.23 4.79
N MET A 42 -2.86 -2.50 5.02
CA MET A 42 -3.58 -2.46 6.28
C MET A 42 -5.04 -2.82 6.06
N VAL A 43 -5.64 -3.41 7.08
CA VAL A 43 -7.08 -3.66 7.18
C VAL A 43 -7.62 -2.74 8.25
N ILE A 44 -8.60 -1.93 7.89
CA ILE A 44 -9.25 -1.00 8.80
C ILE A 44 -10.70 -1.46 9.01
N ARG A 45 -11.06 -1.62 10.28
CA ARG A 45 -12.39 -2.01 10.74
C ARG A 45 -12.91 -1.01 11.74
N TYR A 46 -14.22 -0.88 11.84
CA TYR A 46 -14.87 0.11 12.69
C TYR A 46 -15.72 -0.55 13.77
N GLN A 47 -15.54 -0.17 15.03
CA GLN A 47 -16.37 -0.69 16.13
C GLN A 47 -17.84 -0.31 15.98
N VAL A 48 -18.10 0.94 15.56
CA VAL A 48 -19.45 1.47 15.36
C VAL A 48 -20.13 0.92 14.10
N ALA A 49 -19.36 0.33 13.19
CA ALA A 49 -19.83 -0.26 11.94
C ALA A 49 -18.99 -1.50 11.58
N PRO A 50 -19.12 -2.62 12.32
CA PRO A 50 -18.22 -3.78 12.21
C PRO A 50 -18.35 -4.53 10.88
N LYS A 51 -19.39 -4.24 10.10
CA LYS A 51 -19.58 -4.74 8.73
C LYS A 51 -18.78 -3.95 7.69
N ILE A 52 -18.25 -2.78 8.04
CA ILE A 52 -17.38 -1.99 7.17
C ILE A 52 -15.96 -2.46 7.41
N CYS A 53 -15.36 -2.96 6.34
CA CYS A 53 -13.96 -3.35 6.27
C CYS A 53 -13.36 -2.65 5.05
N THR A 54 -12.23 -1.99 5.24
CA THR A 54 -11.45 -1.41 4.15
C THR A 54 -10.06 -1.98 4.14
N ILE A 55 -9.49 -2.12 2.94
CA ILE A 55 -8.05 -2.30 2.75
C ILE A 55 -7.50 -0.92 2.42
N GLU A 56 -6.50 -0.49 3.18
CA GLU A 56 -5.72 0.72 2.91
C GLU A 56 -4.28 0.33 2.61
N ILE A 57 -3.74 0.91 1.53
CA ILE A 57 -2.38 0.65 1.08
C ILE A 57 -1.64 1.97 1.03
N GLU A 58 -0.61 2.12 1.86
CA GLU A 58 0.31 3.25 1.79
C GLU A 58 1.50 2.88 0.90
N VAL A 59 1.86 3.81 0.01
CA VAL A 59 2.99 3.69 -0.90
C VAL A 59 3.92 4.88 -0.69
N SER A 60 5.14 4.59 -0.29
CA SER A 60 6.22 5.58 -0.19
C SER A 60 6.97 5.63 -1.52
N LEU A 61 7.13 6.82 -2.09
CA LEU A 61 8.02 6.99 -3.24
C LEU A 61 9.49 6.93 -2.79
N PRO A 62 10.42 6.54 -3.69
CA PRO A 62 11.83 6.57 -3.37
C PRO A 62 12.26 8.00 -3.02
N ASN A 63 13.03 8.16 -1.94
CA ASN A 63 13.61 9.44 -1.55
C ASN A 63 15.04 9.53 -2.05
N CYS A 64 15.33 10.50 -2.93
CA CYS A 64 16.69 10.77 -3.39
C CYS A 64 16.84 12.26 -3.70
N ILE A 65 18.00 12.82 -3.37
CA ILE A 65 18.40 14.17 -3.78
C ILE A 65 19.48 14.01 -4.84
N ILE A 66 19.12 14.28 -6.10
CA ILE A 66 20.06 14.24 -7.23
C ILE A 66 20.29 15.67 -7.69
N GLU A 67 21.46 16.22 -7.39
CA GLU A 67 21.82 17.57 -7.81
C GLU A 67 22.13 17.62 -9.32
N PRO A 68 21.48 18.52 -10.09
CA PRO A 68 21.78 18.68 -11.50
C PRO A 68 23.17 19.30 -11.66
N THR A 69 24.13 18.55 -12.20
CA THR A 69 25.49 19.04 -12.46
C THR A 69 25.85 18.97 -13.95
N TYR A 70 26.51 20.00 -14.47
CA TYR A 70 27.06 20.04 -15.82
C TYR A 70 28.57 20.38 -15.78
N PRO A 71 29.45 19.57 -16.43
CA PRO A 71 29.15 18.31 -17.08
C PRO A 71 28.76 17.22 -16.05
N SER A 72 27.81 16.35 -16.41
CA SER A 72 27.42 15.22 -15.57
C SER A 72 28.33 14.01 -15.84
N THR A 73 28.66 13.25 -14.80
CA THR A 73 29.41 12.00 -14.92
C THR A 73 28.47 10.85 -15.32
N ALA A 74 29.00 9.81 -15.96
CA ALA A 74 28.22 8.62 -16.31
C ALA A 74 27.55 7.98 -15.07
N ALA A 75 28.25 7.99 -13.92
CA ALA A 75 27.71 7.46 -12.65
C ALA A 75 26.48 8.25 -12.18
N LYS A 76 26.53 9.59 -12.21
CA LYS A 76 25.38 10.44 -11.82
C LYS A 76 24.19 10.28 -12.77
N GLN A 77 24.45 10.09 -14.07
CA GLN A 77 23.39 9.82 -15.05
C GLN A 77 22.72 8.47 -14.80
N GLU A 78 23.50 7.45 -14.43
CA GLU A 78 22.98 6.12 -14.13
C GLU A 78 22.18 6.12 -12.82
N GLU A 79 22.67 6.79 -11.77
CA GLU A 79 21.93 7.00 -10.53
C GLU A 79 20.57 7.68 -10.79
N SER A 80 20.57 8.74 -11.61
CA SER A 80 19.33 9.42 -12.02
C SER A 80 18.35 8.49 -12.73
N ARG A 81 18.87 7.66 -13.65
CA ARG A 81 18.06 6.70 -14.40
C ARG A 81 17.46 5.63 -13.49
N GLN A 82 18.24 5.11 -12.54
CA GLN A 82 17.78 4.13 -11.56
C GLN A 82 16.67 4.71 -10.68
N PHE A 83 16.84 5.94 -10.20
CA PHE A 83 15.82 6.63 -9.41
C PHE A 83 14.51 6.83 -10.19
N ILE A 84 14.59 7.26 -11.45
CA ILE A 84 13.42 7.41 -12.33
C ILE A 84 12.72 6.07 -12.54
N ASN A 85 13.48 5.01 -12.85
CA ASN A 85 12.92 3.68 -13.08
C ASN A 85 12.24 3.11 -11.82
N SER A 86 12.84 3.31 -10.65
CA SER A 86 12.25 2.92 -9.36
C SER A 86 10.94 3.69 -9.09
N SER A 87 10.96 5.01 -9.27
CA SER A 87 9.75 5.84 -9.16
C SER A 87 8.64 5.39 -10.11
N LEU A 88 8.98 5.05 -11.36
CA LEU A 88 8.02 4.52 -12.33
C LEU A 88 7.42 3.18 -11.90
N ALA A 89 8.18 2.31 -11.23
CA ALA A 89 7.67 1.04 -10.71
C ALA A 89 6.62 1.29 -9.60
N HIS A 90 6.89 2.21 -8.68
CA HIS A 90 5.95 2.58 -7.60
C HIS A 90 4.67 3.20 -8.17
N LEU A 91 4.79 4.10 -9.16
CA LEU A 91 3.64 4.70 -9.84
C LEU A 91 2.82 3.68 -10.63
N LYS A 92 3.46 2.71 -11.30
CA LYS A 92 2.76 1.62 -11.98
C LYS A 92 1.99 0.74 -11.00
N TYR A 93 2.55 0.49 -9.82
CA TYR A 93 1.85 -0.25 -8.77
C TYR A 93 0.59 0.50 -8.32
N LEU A 94 0.67 1.81 -8.08
CA LEU A 94 -0.50 2.63 -7.78
C LEU A 94 -1.57 2.55 -8.89
N LEU A 95 -1.17 2.69 -10.16
CA LEU A 95 -2.11 2.57 -11.29
C LEU A 95 -2.80 1.20 -11.31
N ARG A 96 -2.07 0.11 -11.04
CA ARG A 96 -2.64 -1.24 -10.93
C ARG A 96 -3.69 -1.35 -9.82
N LEU A 97 -3.47 -0.69 -8.68
CA LEU A 97 -4.47 -0.63 -7.61
C LEU A 97 -5.72 0.12 -8.07
N GLN A 98 -5.56 1.23 -8.79
CA GLN A 98 -6.67 1.99 -9.35
C GLN A 98 -7.54 1.15 -10.31
N GLU A 99 -6.89 0.35 -11.16
CA GLU A 99 -7.56 -0.50 -12.15
C GLU A 99 -8.49 -1.54 -11.52
N VAL A 100 -8.22 -1.97 -10.29
CA VAL A 100 -9.09 -2.90 -9.52
C VAL A 100 -10.01 -2.21 -8.52
N GLY A 101 -10.14 -0.88 -8.62
CA GLY A 101 -11.17 -0.11 -7.92
C GLY A 101 -10.71 0.59 -6.65
N PHE A 102 -9.41 0.61 -6.33
CA PHE A 102 -8.93 1.44 -5.23
C PHE A 102 -9.08 2.92 -5.57
N SER A 103 -9.51 3.71 -4.59
CA SER A 103 -9.47 5.17 -4.64
C SER A 103 -8.10 5.64 -4.18
N ILE A 104 -7.42 6.45 -4.98
CA ILE A 104 -6.04 6.89 -4.72
C ILE A 104 -6.02 8.37 -4.34
N GLY A 105 -5.24 8.69 -3.31
CA GLY A 105 -4.99 10.05 -2.85
C GLY A 105 -3.57 10.22 -2.31
N ILE A 106 -3.23 11.46 -1.97
CA ILE A 106 -1.97 11.81 -1.30
C ILE A 106 -2.34 12.27 0.11
N LEU A 107 -1.80 11.61 1.14
CA LEU A 107 -2.16 11.87 2.53
C LEU A 107 -1.36 13.00 3.18
N SER A 108 -0.17 13.29 2.67
CA SER A 108 0.71 14.33 3.20
C SER A 108 1.44 15.08 2.09
N ASP A 109 1.86 16.30 2.40
CA ASP A 109 2.77 17.10 1.59
C ASP A 109 4.15 16.45 1.40
N GLU A 110 4.50 15.50 2.27
CA GLU A 110 5.67 14.61 2.14
C GLU A 110 5.51 13.55 1.03
N GLY A 111 4.34 13.49 0.35
CA GLY A 111 4.14 12.67 -0.83
C GLY A 111 3.83 11.20 -0.53
N ILE A 112 3.27 10.89 0.64
CA ILE A 112 2.76 9.54 0.92
C ILE A 112 1.47 9.34 0.12
N TRP A 113 1.49 8.36 -0.77
CA TRP A 113 0.32 7.95 -1.53
C TRP A 113 -0.48 6.93 -0.72
N SER A 114 -1.80 7.07 -0.68
CA SER A 114 -2.70 6.08 -0.11
C SER A 114 -3.70 5.61 -1.16
N ALA A 115 -3.96 4.31 -1.16
CA ALA A 115 -4.99 3.67 -1.95
C ALA A 115 -5.95 2.95 -1.01
N VAL A 116 -7.24 3.26 -1.11
CA VAL A 116 -8.28 2.68 -0.23
C VAL A 116 -9.32 1.94 -1.05
N LEU A 117 -9.66 0.72 -0.63
CA LEU A 117 -10.75 -0.07 -1.17
C LEU A 117 -11.67 -0.53 -0.04
N LYS A 118 -12.97 -0.28 -0.19
CA LYS A 118 -13.98 -0.88 0.67
C LYS A 118 -14.28 -2.30 0.21
N ILE A 119 -14.19 -3.27 1.11
CA ILE A 119 -14.49 -4.66 0.82
C ILE A 119 -15.99 -4.90 0.92
N GLU A 120 -16.61 -5.27 -0.20
CA GLU A 120 -18.02 -5.63 -0.27
C GLU A 120 -18.14 -7.13 -0.54
N GLY A 121 -18.42 -7.91 0.51
CA GLY A 121 -18.51 -9.36 0.44
C GLY A 121 -17.18 -10.08 0.75
N GLU A 122 -17.08 -11.33 0.32
CA GLU A 122 -15.87 -12.14 0.51
C GLU A 122 -14.86 -11.80 -0.59
N PRO A 123 -13.66 -11.31 -0.26
CA PRO A 123 -12.64 -11.04 -1.26
C PRO A 123 -12.08 -12.35 -1.83
N ASP A 124 -11.74 -12.34 -3.12
CA ASP A 124 -11.09 -13.48 -3.77
C ASP A 124 -9.56 -13.38 -3.70
N GLU A 125 -8.87 -14.49 -3.98
CA GLU A 125 -7.41 -14.52 -4.02
C GLU A 125 -6.83 -13.58 -5.07
N LYS A 126 -7.56 -13.33 -6.17
CA LYS A 126 -7.15 -12.45 -7.26
C LYS A 126 -6.98 -10.99 -6.82
N LEU A 127 -7.83 -10.52 -5.91
CA LEU A 127 -7.60 -9.23 -5.24
C LEU A 127 -6.24 -9.21 -4.54
N PHE A 128 -5.92 -10.27 -3.79
CA PHE A 128 -4.66 -10.38 -3.06
C PHE A 128 -3.44 -10.51 -3.97
N GLU A 129 -3.55 -11.20 -5.10
CA GLU A 129 -2.54 -11.21 -6.16
C GLU A 129 -2.25 -9.80 -6.69
N THR A 130 -3.30 -8.98 -6.82
CA THR A 130 -3.19 -7.63 -7.38
C THR A 130 -2.55 -6.65 -6.39
N ILE A 131 -2.86 -6.76 -5.09
CA ILE A 131 -2.33 -5.85 -4.09
C ILE A 131 -0.93 -6.25 -3.60
N LEU A 132 -0.42 -7.43 -3.95
CA LEU A 132 0.94 -7.82 -3.59
C LEU A 132 1.96 -6.79 -4.08
N PRO A 133 2.87 -6.30 -3.23
CA PRO A 133 3.96 -5.43 -3.66
C PRO A 133 4.77 -6.13 -4.75
N PRO A 134 5.18 -5.43 -5.83
CA PRO A 134 6.09 -6.02 -6.81
C PRO A 134 7.40 -6.42 -6.13
N GLU A 135 8.06 -7.46 -6.66
CA GLU A 135 9.34 -7.92 -6.15
C GLU A 135 10.38 -6.79 -6.22
N SER A 136 11.03 -6.53 -5.09
CA SER A 136 12.15 -5.59 -4.96
C SER A 136 13.44 -6.17 -5.53
#